data_AF-A0A7I4YKW1-F1
#
_entry.id   AF-A0A7I4YKW1-F1
#
_cell.length_a   1.000
_cell.length_b   1.000
_cell.length_c   1.000
_cell.angle_alpha   90.00
_cell.angle_beta   90.00
_cell.angle_gamma   90.00
#
_symmetry.space_group_name_H-M   'P 1'
#
loop_
_entity.id
_entity.type
_entity.pdbx_description
1 polymer ?
#
loop_
_entity_poly.entity_id
_entity_poly.type
_entity_poly.pdbx_seq_one_letter_code
_entity_poly.pdbx_strand_id
1 'polypeptide(L)'
;LSPKLRMYRTMVNNLRNSLGKSIPEESKDKTELCELTQEPKGSAPTMDKAEGESDETVMAVRQQLSRLTERQHAVIIRTFAKMGSNPVKNALQVLLRLFAEYPQYKRIWPQFRGIQDSSLINAIELRRHASVYMCGLTAIIHSMNREDELEVQMKRIAKAHVKWNVHRSHVENMLDPALEVLKECNDDFDEEAKQAWSTLYDIIAEVIEIYRKKV
;
A
#
# COMPACT_ATOMS: atom_id res chain seq x y z
N LEU A 1 19.95 -2.65 19.86
CA LEU A 1 19.04 -1.92 18.94
C LEU A 1 19.72 -0.66 18.45
N SER A 2 19.83 -0.47 17.14
CA SER A 2 20.36 0.78 16.55
C SER A 2 19.57 2.00 17.05
N PRO A 3 20.21 3.17 17.29
CA PRO A 3 19.53 4.41 17.67
C PRO A 3 18.38 4.76 16.71
N LYS A 4 18.58 4.50 15.41
CA LYS A 4 17.61 4.75 14.36
C LYS A 4 16.35 3.90 14.51
N LEU A 5 16.54 2.59 14.74
CA LEU A 5 15.46 1.64 14.97
C LEU A 5 14.69 1.97 16.26
N ARG A 6 15.39 2.41 17.32
CA ARG A 6 14.75 2.84 18.57
C ARG A 6 13.81 4.03 18.33
N MET A 7 14.24 5.03 17.58
CA MET A 7 13.44 6.22 17.25
C MET A 7 12.18 5.87 16.47
N TYR A 8 12.27 5.03 15.43
CA TYR A 8 11.08 4.61 14.68
C TYR A 8 10.09 3.83 15.57
N ARG A 9 10.59 2.93 16.43
CA ARG A 9 9.73 2.24 17.42
C ARG A 9 9.05 3.22 18.36
N THR A 10 9.76 4.25 18.83
CA THR A 10 9.15 5.32 19.63
C THR A 10 8.05 6.06 18.87
N MET A 11 8.24 6.36 17.58
CA MET A 11 7.20 6.99 16.74
C MET A 11 5.96 6.10 16.61
N VAL A 12 6.14 4.81 16.34
CA VAL A 12 5.03 3.85 16.23
C VAL A 12 4.27 3.76 17.56
N ASN A 13 4.98 3.67 18.69
CA ASN A 13 4.36 3.63 20.02
C ASN A 13 3.62 4.93 20.35
N ASN A 14 4.19 6.09 20.00
CA ASN A 14 3.53 7.38 20.19
C ASN A 14 2.26 7.50 19.35
N LEU A 15 2.29 7.04 18.08
CA LEU A 15 1.12 7.02 17.21
C LEU A 15 0.03 6.08 17.74
N ARG A 16 0.42 4.97 18.38
CA ARG A 16 -0.50 4.08 19.09
C ARG A 16 -1.12 4.77 20.30
N ASN A 17 -0.31 5.43 21.14
CA ASN A 17 -0.71 6.03 22.41
C ASN A 17 -1.46 7.37 22.29
N SER A 18 -1.27 8.11 21.20
CA SER A 18 -1.92 9.41 20.97
C SER A 18 -3.46 9.34 20.86
N LEU A 19 -4.08 8.16 20.99
CA LEU A 19 -5.52 7.94 20.81
C LEU A 19 -6.26 7.45 22.07
N GLY A 20 -5.75 7.74 23.26
CA GLY A 20 -6.62 7.86 24.45
C GLY A 20 -7.43 9.17 24.49
N LYS A 21 -7.19 10.09 23.54
CA LYS A 21 -7.91 11.36 23.41
C LYS A 21 -8.34 11.52 21.96
N SER A 22 -9.65 11.66 21.77
CA SER A 22 -10.32 11.89 20.51
C SER A 22 -9.65 13.02 19.71
N ILE A 23 -9.24 12.69 18.48
CA ILE A 23 -9.06 13.70 17.44
C ILE A 23 -10.49 14.10 17.00
N PRO A 24 -10.81 15.40 16.85
CA PRO A 24 -12.13 15.81 16.37
C PRO A 24 -12.44 15.13 15.03
N GLU A 25 -13.65 14.59 14.90
CA GLU A 25 -14.15 14.06 13.63
C GLU A 25 -14.11 15.16 12.56
N GLU A 26 -13.13 15.10 11.66
CA GLU A 26 -13.20 15.79 10.38
C GLU A 26 -14.21 15.04 9.50
N SER A 27 -15.47 15.33 9.77
CA SER A 27 -16.63 14.94 8.97
C SER A 27 -16.61 15.72 7.65
N LYS A 28 -15.93 15.16 6.64
CA LYS A 28 -16.28 15.33 5.19
C LYS A 28 -15.36 14.60 4.20
N ASP A 29 -14.24 14.02 4.63
CA ASP A 29 -13.22 13.49 3.71
C ASP A 29 -13.23 11.95 3.55
N LYS A 30 -14.42 11.34 3.42
CA LYS A 30 -14.52 9.90 3.06
C LYS A 30 -14.61 9.68 1.56
N THR A 31 -14.90 10.73 0.78
CA THR A 31 -15.12 10.67 -0.67
C THR A 31 -13.99 11.33 -1.46
N GLU A 32 -13.25 12.28 -0.88
CA GLU A 32 -12.16 13.00 -1.57
C GLU A 32 -10.79 12.30 -1.48
N LEU A 33 -10.57 11.40 -0.51
CA LEU A 33 -9.30 10.70 -0.33
C LEU A 33 -8.83 9.92 -1.57
N CYS A 34 -9.77 9.48 -2.41
CA CYS A 34 -9.52 8.69 -3.62
C CYS A 34 -9.23 9.55 -4.88
N GLU A 35 -9.57 10.85 -4.88
CA GLU A 35 -9.39 11.75 -6.03
C GLU A 35 -7.95 12.23 -6.22
N LEU A 36 -7.07 11.99 -5.24
CA LEU A 36 -5.64 12.33 -5.27
C LEU A 36 -4.78 11.50 -6.25
N THR A 37 -5.41 10.71 -7.12
CA THR A 37 -4.76 10.14 -8.31
C THR A 37 -4.74 11.12 -9.49
N GLN A 38 -5.31 12.33 -9.35
CA GLN A 38 -5.13 13.39 -10.35
C GLN A 38 -3.72 14.01 -10.23
N GLU A 39 -2.98 13.86 -11.34
CA GLU A 39 -1.65 14.40 -11.63
C GLU A 39 -1.34 15.77 -10.98
N PRO A 40 -0.12 16.00 -10.46
CA PRO A 40 0.32 17.35 -10.12
C PRO A 40 0.42 18.17 -11.41
N LYS A 41 -0.38 19.26 -11.49
CA LYS A 41 -0.23 20.28 -12.54
C LYS A 41 1.20 20.85 -12.52
N GLY A 42 2.00 20.48 -13.52
CA GLY A 42 3.35 21.01 -13.70
C GLY A 42 4.12 20.35 -14.84
N SER A 43 3.93 20.88 -16.05
CA SER A 43 4.57 20.60 -17.35
C SER A 43 3.87 19.55 -18.24
N ALA A 44 3.50 20.01 -19.45
CA ALA A 44 2.72 19.33 -20.47
C ALA A 44 3.62 18.55 -21.47
N PRO A 45 3.10 17.83 -22.47
CA PRO A 45 2.96 16.38 -22.41
C PRO A 45 3.79 15.68 -23.48
N THR A 46 4.35 14.51 -23.16
CA THR A 46 4.74 13.55 -24.20
C THR A 46 3.65 12.50 -24.26
N MET A 47 2.93 12.45 -25.38
CA MET A 47 1.89 11.47 -25.68
C MET A 47 2.40 10.06 -25.38
N ASP A 48 1.86 9.44 -24.33
CA ASP A 48 2.05 8.02 -24.11
C ASP A 48 1.17 7.30 -25.15
N LYS A 49 1.82 6.62 -26.08
CA LYS A 49 1.14 5.79 -27.08
C LYS A 49 0.29 4.78 -26.33
N ALA A 50 -0.97 4.66 -26.72
CA ALA A 50 -1.81 3.54 -26.34
C ALA A 50 -1.25 2.26 -26.99
N GLU A 51 -0.18 1.72 -26.42
CA GLU A 51 0.25 0.36 -26.68
C GLU A 51 -0.78 -0.55 -26.01
N GLY A 52 -1.59 -1.22 -26.82
CA GLY A 52 -2.39 -2.35 -26.37
C GLY A 52 -1.48 -3.34 -25.67
N GLU A 53 -1.90 -3.80 -24.48
CA GLU A 53 -1.14 -4.83 -23.76
C GLU A 53 -1.12 -6.10 -24.62
N SER A 54 0.00 -6.83 -24.66
CA SER A 54 0.01 -8.12 -25.36
C SER A 54 -0.90 -9.11 -24.64
N ASP A 55 -1.58 -9.98 -25.40
CA ASP A 55 -2.42 -11.05 -24.86
C ASP A 55 -1.67 -11.91 -23.83
N GLU A 56 -0.36 -12.15 -24.06
CA GLU A 56 0.50 -12.88 -23.13
C GLU A 56 0.66 -12.20 -21.77
N THR A 57 0.80 -10.86 -21.74
CA THR A 57 0.93 -10.11 -20.48
C THR A 57 -0.38 -10.21 -19.69
N VAL A 58 -1.52 -10.02 -20.37
CA VAL A 58 -2.85 -10.12 -19.77
C VAL A 58 -3.07 -11.51 -19.17
N MET A 59 -2.75 -12.56 -19.93
CA MET A 59 -2.84 -13.94 -19.45
C MET A 59 -1.95 -14.21 -18.23
N ALA A 60 -0.70 -13.73 -18.24
CA ALA A 60 0.21 -13.89 -17.11
C ALA A 60 -0.30 -13.18 -15.84
N VAL A 61 -0.90 -11.98 -15.98
CA VAL A 61 -1.53 -11.28 -14.87
C VAL A 61 -2.71 -12.09 -14.34
N ARG A 62 -3.64 -12.53 -15.20
CA ARG A 62 -4.81 -13.34 -14.78
C ARG A 62 -4.41 -14.62 -14.07
N GLN A 63 -3.35 -15.29 -14.54
CA GLN A 63 -2.81 -16.48 -13.88
C GLN A 63 -2.34 -16.19 -12.44
N GLN A 64 -1.79 -15.00 -12.18
CA GLN A 64 -1.45 -14.61 -10.81
C GLN A 64 -2.72 -14.34 -9.99
N LEU A 65 -3.71 -13.64 -10.55
CA LEU A 65 -4.95 -13.31 -9.85
C LEU A 65 -5.75 -14.56 -9.45
N SER A 66 -5.75 -15.60 -10.29
CA SER A 66 -6.47 -16.86 -10.02
C SER A 66 -5.93 -17.65 -8.81
N ARG A 67 -4.78 -17.23 -8.24
CA ARG A 67 -4.22 -17.82 -7.01
C ARG A 67 -4.98 -17.39 -5.75
N LEU A 68 -5.75 -16.30 -5.81
CA LEU A 68 -6.65 -15.91 -4.72
C LEU A 68 -7.99 -16.64 -4.86
N THR A 69 -8.33 -17.41 -3.84
CA THR A 69 -9.63 -18.09 -3.77
C THR A 69 -10.74 -17.12 -3.34
N GLU A 70 -11.99 -17.44 -3.67
CA GLU A 70 -13.17 -16.68 -3.19
C GLU A 70 -13.21 -16.57 -1.66
N ARG A 71 -12.79 -17.63 -0.96
CA ARG A 71 -12.67 -17.65 0.49
C ARG A 71 -11.63 -16.64 0.98
N GLN A 72 -10.46 -16.58 0.34
CA GLN A 72 -9.43 -15.57 0.65
C GLN A 72 -9.90 -14.15 0.33
N HIS A 73 -10.68 -13.93 -0.74
CA HIS A 73 -11.30 -12.63 -0.99
C HIS A 73 -12.17 -12.19 0.19
N ALA A 74 -13.06 -13.07 0.67
CA ALA A 74 -13.93 -12.76 1.80
C ALA A 74 -13.14 -12.41 3.08
N VAL A 75 -12.06 -13.15 3.35
CA VAL A 75 -11.17 -12.89 4.49
C VAL A 75 -10.46 -11.54 4.38
N ILE A 76 -9.93 -11.21 3.20
CA ILE A 76 -9.25 -9.93 2.95
C ILE A 76 -10.23 -8.77 3.09
N ILE A 77 -11.42 -8.87 2.48
CA ILE A 77 -12.47 -7.85 2.57
C ILE A 77 -12.87 -7.61 4.03
N ARG A 78 -13.13 -8.69 4.79
CA ARG A 78 -13.53 -8.62 6.22
C ARG A 78 -12.46 -7.94 7.06
N THR A 79 -11.23 -8.41 6.97
CA THR A 79 -10.13 -7.94 7.83
C THR A 79 -9.65 -6.54 7.44
N PHE A 80 -9.73 -6.19 6.15
CA PHE A 80 -9.45 -4.83 5.68
C PHE A 80 -10.49 -3.82 6.18
N ALA A 81 -11.77 -4.19 6.30
CA ALA A 81 -12.81 -3.28 6.79
C ALA A 81 -12.46 -2.66 8.16
N LYS A 82 -11.80 -3.42 9.05
CA LYS A 82 -11.29 -2.90 10.34
C LYS A 82 -10.08 -1.99 10.16
N MET A 83 -9.11 -2.37 9.34
CA MET A 83 -7.94 -1.54 9.03
C MET A 83 -8.34 -0.22 8.34
N GLY A 84 -9.35 -0.25 7.47
CA GLY A 84 -9.89 0.90 6.74
C GLY A 84 -10.72 1.86 7.59
N SER A 85 -11.03 1.53 8.86
CA SER A 85 -11.74 2.43 9.78
C SER A 85 -10.92 3.68 10.14
N ASN A 86 -9.59 3.57 10.14
CA ASN A 86 -8.65 4.65 10.41
C ASN A 86 -7.51 4.62 9.37
N PRO A 87 -7.82 4.86 8.09
CA PRO A 87 -6.98 4.44 6.97
C PRO A 87 -5.61 5.12 7.00
N VAL A 88 -5.58 6.45 7.12
CA VAL A 88 -4.31 7.21 7.14
C VAL A 88 -3.46 6.84 8.35
N LYS A 89 -4.06 6.74 9.54
CA LYS A 89 -3.33 6.34 10.77
C LYS A 89 -2.72 4.96 10.62
N ASN A 90 -3.48 3.98 10.14
CA ASN A 90 -3.02 2.60 10.02
C ASN A 90 -1.93 2.47 8.95
N ALA A 91 -2.08 3.15 7.80
CA ALA A 91 -1.02 3.21 6.81
C ALA A 91 0.26 3.91 7.30
N LEU A 92 0.14 4.98 8.10
CA LEU A 92 1.31 5.60 8.75
C LEU A 92 2.03 4.59 9.65
N GLN A 93 1.31 3.77 10.42
CA GLN A 93 1.93 2.73 11.22
C GLN A 93 2.66 1.70 10.38
N VAL A 94 2.06 1.24 9.26
CA VAL A 94 2.71 0.30 8.35
C VAL A 94 4.00 0.91 7.77
N LEU A 95 3.93 2.12 7.22
CA LEU A 95 5.09 2.80 6.60
C LEU A 95 6.20 3.10 7.61
N LEU A 96 5.86 3.51 8.84
CA LEU A 96 6.86 3.76 9.89
C LEU A 96 7.54 2.47 10.35
N ARG A 97 6.82 1.34 10.42
CA ARG A 97 7.42 0.02 10.69
C ARG A 97 8.33 -0.40 9.54
N LEU A 98 7.91 -0.19 8.29
CA LEU A 98 8.74 -0.44 7.12
C LEU A 98 10.05 0.37 7.17
N PHE A 99 10.00 1.67 7.46
CA PHE A 99 11.21 2.49 7.56
C PHE A 99 12.06 2.22 8.80
N ALA A 100 11.48 1.63 9.84
CA ALA A 100 12.22 1.14 10.99
C ALA A 100 13.17 0.00 10.57
N GLU A 101 12.65 -0.94 9.79
CA GLU A 101 13.35 -2.14 9.35
C GLU A 101 14.24 -1.89 8.11
N TYR A 102 13.75 -1.08 7.17
CA TYR A 102 14.42 -0.73 5.92
C TYR A 102 14.54 0.80 5.77
N PRO A 103 15.39 1.48 6.57
CA PRO A 103 15.47 2.94 6.53
C PRO A 103 15.90 3.52 5.18
N GLN A 104 16.58 2.72 4.35
CA GLN A 104 16.96 3.09 3.00
C GLN A 104 15.76 3.27 2.06
N TYR A 105 14.61 2.63 2.33
CA TYR A 105 13.42 2.72 1.48
C TYR A 105 12.82 4.12 1.44
N LYS A 106 13.03 4.91 2.50
CA LYS A 106 12.68 6.32 2.50
C LYS A 106 13.29 7.09 1.32
N ARG A 107 14.45 6.66 0.79
CA ARG A 107 15.13 7.35 -0.32
C ARG A 107 14.54 7.07 -1.69
N ILE A 108 13.68 6.06 -1.82
CA ILE A 108 12.97 5.72 -3.07
C ILE A 108 12.22 6.96 -3.57
N TRP A 109 11.45 7.58 -2.67
CA TRP A 109 10.64 8.76 -2.98
C TRP A 109 11.42 10.06 -2.79
N PRO A 110 11.61 10.87 -3.84
CA PRO A 110 12.34 12.14 -3.75
C PRO A 110 11.82 13.08 -2.66
N GLN A 111 10.49 13.16 -2.48
CA GLN A 111 9.83 14.01 -1.49
C GLN A 111 10.22 13.71 -0.04
N PHE A 112 10.72 12.51 0.26
CA PHE A 112 11.14 12.15 1.62
C PHE A 112 12.62 12.41 1.89
N ARG A 113 13.45 12.62 0.86
CA ARG A 113 14.92 12.64 1.01
C ARG A 113 15.42 13.79 1.90
N GLY A 114 14.74 14.94 1.86
CA GLY A 114 15.08 16.11 2.68
C GLY A 114 14.50 16.10 4.10
N ILE A 115 13.58 15.18 4.40
CA ILE A 115 12.89 15.13 5.68
C ILE A 115 13.79 14.40 6.68
N GLN A 116 14.01 14.96 7.87
CA GLN A 116 14.71 14.23 8.93
C GLN A 116 13.84 13.09 9.45
N ASP A 117 14.46 11.95 9.79
CA ASP A 117 13.70 10.79 10.29
C ASP A 117 12.88 11.14 11.55
N SER A 118 13.44 11.95 12.46
CA SER A 118 12.77 12.48 13.66
C SER A 118 11.48 13.27 13.36
N SER A 119 11.39 13.86 12.17
CA SER A 119 10.26 14.72 11.75
C SER A 119 9.26 13.97 10.87
N LEU A 120 9.54 12.73 10.49
CA LEU A 120 8.81 12.02 9.44
C LEU A 120 7.35 11.78 9.80
N ILE A 121 7.04 11.51 11.07
CA ILE A 121 5.67 11.30 11.55
C ILE A 121 4.77 12.54 11.38
N ASN A 122 5.37 13.74 11.39
CA ASN A 122 4.64 15.01 11.26
C ASN A 122 4.66 15.55 9.82
N ALA A 123 5.36 14.88 8.90
CA ALA A 123 5.49 15.31 7.52
C ALA A 123 4.17 15.10 6.75
N ILE A 124 3.70 16.15 6.08
CA ILE A 124 2.50 16.08 5.24
C ILE A 124 2.70 15.12 4.07
N GLU A 125 3.92 15.02 3.55
CA GLU A 125 4.31 14.11 2.48
C GLU A 125 4.08 12.66 2.89
N LEU A 126 4.41 12.29 4.13
CA LEU A 126 4.19 10.92 4.62
C LEU A 126 2.69 10.64 4.75
N ARG A 127 1.90 11.60 5.26
CA ARG A 127 0.43 11.45 5.38
C ARG A 127 -0.24 11.29 4.02
N ARG A 128 0.21 12.06 3.01
CA ARG A 128 -0.26 11.90 1.62
C ARG A 128 0.10 10.52 1.06
N HIS A 129 1.33 10.06 1.29
CA HIS A 129 1.74 8.74 0.81
C HIS A 129 0.99 7.59 1.52
N ALA A 130 0.72 7.72 2.81
CA ALA A 130 -0.14 6.81 3.56
C ALA A 130 -1.56 6.74 2.97
N SER A 131 -2.09 7.88 2.51
CA SER A 131 -3.40 7.94 1.83
C SER A 131 -3.37 7.21 0.49
N VAL A 132 -2.34 7.44 -0.33
CA VAL A 132 -2.14 6.75 -1.62
C VAL A 132 -2.04 5.23 -1.42
N TYR A 133 -1.28 4.78 -0.42
CA TYR A 133 -1.15 3.36 -0.10
C TYR A 133 -2.51 2.73 0.26
N MET A 134 -3.31 3.39 1.11
CA MET A 134 -4.66 2.88 1.44
C MET A 134 -5.58 2.88 0.23
N CYS A 135 -5.55 3.91 -0.61
CA CYS A 135 -6.37 3.97 -1.82
C CYS A 135 -6.04 2.83 -2.78
N GLY A 136 -4.75 2.48 -2.94
CA GLY A 136 -4.33 1.34 -3.75
C GLY A 136 -4.91 0.02 -3.23
N LEU A 137 -4.81 -0.23 -1.91
CA LEU A 137 -5.42 -1.42 -1.30
C LEU A 137 -6.95 -1.44 -1.43
N THR A 138 -7.61 -0.30 -1.18
CA THR A 138 -9.06 -0.17 -1.36
C THR A 138 -9.48 -0.46 -2.80
N ALA A 139 -8.76 0.04 -3.79
CA ALA A 139 -9.05 -0.19 -5.20
C ALA A 139 -8.96 -1.67 -5.57
N ILE A 140 -7.89 -2.36 -5.12
CA ILE A 140 -7.77 -3.82 -5.28
C ILE A 140 -8.97 -4.52 -4.66
N ILE A 141 -9.26 -4.24 -3.40
CA ILE A 141 -10.27 -4.97 -2.61
C ILE A 141 -11.68 -4.77 -3.17
N HIS A 142 -12.01 -3.56 -3.62
CA HIS A 142 -13.30 -3.28 -4.27
C HIS A 142 -13.46 -4.03 -5.61
N SER A 143 -12.35 -4.33 -6.29
CA SER A 143 -12.36 -5.04 -7.57
C SER A 143 -12.28 -6.57 -7.46
N MET A 144 -12.05 -7.14 -6.27
CA MET A 144 -11.80 -8.59 -6.10
C MET A 144 -12.91 -9.51 -6.63
N ASN A 145 -14.16 -9.03 -6.69
CA ASN A 145 -15.28 -9.82 -7.19
C ASN A 145 -15.47 -9.74 -8.72
N ARG A 146 -14.62 -8.98 -9.42
CA ARG A 146 -14.72 -8.72 -10.86
C ARG A 146 -13.32 -8.82 -11.49
N GLU A 147 -13.01 -9.98 -12.07
CA GLU A 147 -11.67 -10.29 -12.60
C GLU A 147 -11.13 -9.19 -13.54
N ASP A 148 -11.93 -8.73 -14.50
CA ASP A 148 -11.51 -7.68 -15.44
C ASP A 148 -11.19 -6.35 -14.73
N GLU A 149 -11.93 -5.99 -13.69
CA GLU A 149 -11.64 -4.78 -12.91
C GLU A 149 -10.38 -4.96 -12.06
N LEU A 150 -10.20 -6.14 -11.46
CA LEU A 150 -9.02 -6.47 -10.66
C LEU A 150 -7.76 -6.43 -11.51
N GLU A 151 -7.81 -6.99 -12.72
CA GLU A 151 -6.73 -6.91 -13.71
C GLU A 151 -6.35 -5.47 -14.01
N VAL A 152 -7.33 -4.60 -14.30
CA VAL A 152 -7.11 -3.18 -14.59
C VAL A 152 -6.47 -2.46 -13.39
N GLN A 153 -6.93 -2.71 -12.16
CA GLN A 153 -6.35 -2.09 -10.97
C GLN A 153 -4.92 -2.59 -10.72
N MET A 154 -4.68 -3.89 -10.83
CA MET A 154 -3.36 -4.49 -10.64
C MET A 154 -2.35 -3.98 -11.67
N LYS A 155 -2.75 -3.84 -12.93
CA LYS A 155 -1.97 -3.18 -13.99
C LYS A 155 -1.59 -1.75 -13.63
N ARG A 156 -2.55 -0.93 -13.19
CA ARG A 156 -2.31 0.48 -12.81
C ARG A 156 -1.30 0.58 -11.66
N ILE A 157 -1.50 -0.24 -10.63
CA ILE A 157 -0.61 -0.31 -9.48
C ILE A 157 0.79 -0.74 -9.91
N ALA A 158 0.91 -1.78 -10.72
CA ALA A 158 2.20 -2.26 -11.20
C ALA A 158 2.95 -1.20 -12.00
N LYS A 159 2.32 -0.57 -12.99
CA LYS A 159 2.94 0.52 -13.78
C LYS A 159 3.42 1.67 -12.89
N ALA A 160 2.62 2.07 -11.89
CA ALA A 160 3.04 3.10 -10.94
C ALA A 160 4.27 2.67 -10.13
N HIS A 161 4.32 1.42 -9.66
CA HIS A 161 5.47 0.89 -8.92
C HIS A 161 6.73 0.81 -9.80
N VAL A 162 6.62 0.38 -11.05
CA VAL A 162 7.73 0.38 -12.02
C VAL A 162 8.25 1.80 -12.25
N LYS A 163 7.36 2.78 -12.46
CA LYS A 163 7.73 4.19 -12.64
C LYS A 163 8.57 4.74 -11.48
N TRP A 164 8.26 4.34 -10.25
CA TRP A 164 9.00 4.75 -9.05
C TRP A 164 10.20 3.84 -8.71
N ASN A 165 10.58 2.94 -9.63
CA ASN A 165 11.61 1.94 -9.44
C ASN A 165 11.42 1.09 -8.17
N VAL A 166 10.17 0.79 -7.84
CA VAL A 166 9.84 -0.19 -6.79
C VAL A 166 10.00 -1.59 -7.38
N HIS A 167 10.58 -2.49 -6.61
CA HIS A 167 10.86 -3.88 -7.00
C HIS A 167 10.04 -4.84 -6.16
N ARG A 168 9.91 -6.08 -6.64
CA ARG A 168 9.31 -7.21 -5.91
C ARG A 168 9.68 -7.23 -4.42
N SER A 169 10.97 -7.19 -4.10
CA SER A 169 11.48 -7.25 -2.73
C SER A 169 10.99 -6.12 -1.82
N HIS A 170 10.70 -4.94 -2.37
CA HIS A 170 10.14 -3.83 -1.59
C HIS A 170 8.70 -4.12 -1.14
N VAL A 171 7.91 -4.79 -1.99
CA VAL A 171 6.53 -5.17 -1.68
C VAL A 171 6.51 -6.35 -0.73
N GLU A 172 7.36 -7.36 -0.93
CA GLU A 172 7.51 -8.48 0.01
C GLU A 172 7.86 -7.98 1.42
N ASN A 173 8.80 -7.03 1.53
CA ASN A 173 9.18 -6.44 2.82
C ASN A 173 8.10 -5.56 3.47
N MET A 174 7.04 -5.18 2.73
CA MET A 174 5.89 -4.44 3.26
C MET A 174 4.88 -5.36 3.94
N LEU A 175 4.89 -6.67 3.64
CA LEU A 175 3.94 -7.64 4.15
C LEU A 175 3.96 -7.70 5.69
N ASP A 176 5.14 -7.87 6.30
CA ASP A 176 5.26 -8.00 7.75
C ASP A 176 4.71 -6.78 8.51
N PRO A 177 5.12 -5.52 8.19
CA PRO A 177 4.48 -4.33 8.73
C PRO A 177 2.96 -4.29 8.56
N ALA A 178 2.43 -4.72 7.42
CA ALA A 178 1.00 -4.72 7.13
C ALA A 178 0.25 -5.76 7.97
N LEU A 179 0.78 -6.99 8.07
CA LEU A 179 0.22 -8.07 8.89
C LEU A 179 0.17 -7.68 10.37
N GLU A 180 1.20 -7.02 10.88
CA GLU A 180 1.21 -6.57 12.28
C GLU A 180 0.13 -5.50 12.55
N VAL A 181 -0.09 -4.56 11.62
CA VAL A 181 -1.18 -3.59 11.77
C VAL A 181 -2.56 -4.26 11.59
N LEU A 182 -2.69 -5.24 10.71
CA LEU A 182 -3.92 -6.01 10.54
C LEU A 182 -4.29 -6.78 11.81
N LYS A 183 -3.32 -7.45 12.45
CA LYS A 183 -3.49 -8.11 13.75
C LYS A 183 -3.96 -7.13 14.83
N GLU A 184 -3.37 -5.94 14.88
CA GLU A 184 -3.77 -4.91 15.84
C GLU A 184 -5.17 -4.33 15.59
N CYS A 185 -5.69 -4.45 14.36
CA CYS A 185 -7.03 -3.98 14.01
C CYS A 185 -8.11 -5.05 14.14
N ASN A 186 -7.75 -6.34 14.27
CA ASN A 186 -8.67 -7.47 14.19
C ASN A 186 -8.39 -8.45 15.35
N ASP A 187 -9.30 -8.53 16.32
CA ASP A 187 -9.20 -9.47 17.44
C ASP A 187 -9.25 -10.94 16.98
N ASP A 188 -9.86 -11.20 15.81
CA ASP A 188 -10.02 -12.51 15.17
C ASP A 188 -8.97 -12.80 14.09
N PHE A 189 -7.84 -12.09 14.08
CA PHE A 189 -6.80 -12.32 13.08
C PHE A 189 -6.12 -13.69 13.27
N ASP A 190 -6.30 -14.59 12.30
CA ASP A 190 -5.83 -15.97 12.34
C ASP A 190 -4.82 -16.30 11.22
N GLU A 191 -4.36 -17.54 11.17
CA GLU A 191 -3.43 -18.02 10.13
C GLU A 191 -4.07 -18.00 8.73
N GLU A 192 -5.40 -18.11 8.63
CA GLU A 192 -6.09 -17.99 7.34
C GLU A 192 -6.00 -16.55 6.81
N ALA A 193 -6.27 -15.56 7.66
CA ALA A 193 -6.09 -14.15 7.32
C ALA A 193 -4.64 -13.86 6.91
N LYS A 194 -3.67 -14.32 7.70
CA LYS A 194 -2.26 -14.18 7.35
C LYS A 194 -1.94 -14.78 5.99
N GLN A 195 -2.40 -15.99 5.69
CA GLN A 195 -2.17 -16.64 4.41
C GLN A 195 -2.84 -15.89 3.24
N ALA A 196 -4.07 -15.42 3.40
CA ALA A 196 -4.78 -14.64 2.38
C ALA A 196 -4.04 -13.34 2.04
N TRP A 197 -3.62 -12.59 3.06
CA TRP A 197 -2.84 -11.36 2.86
C TRP A 197 -1.45 -11.63 2.28
N SER A 198 -0.80 -12.73 2.68
CA SER A 198 0.50 -13.12 2.12
C SER A 198 0.39 -13.45 0.64
N THR A 199 -0.64 -14.21 0.25
CA THR A 199 -0.95 -14.49 -1.16
C THR A 199 -1.22 -13.21 -1.95
N LEU A 200 -2.00 -12.26 -1.41
CA LEU A 200 -2.25 -11.00 -2.07
C LEU A 200 -0.97 -10.20 -2.32
N TYR A 201 -0.11 -10.04 -1.31
CA TYR A 201 1.14 -9.29 -1.44
C TYR A 201 2.11 -9.95 -2.42
N ASP A 202 2.18 -11.28 -2.42
CA ASP A 202 3.00 -12.02 -3.38
C ASP A 202 2.49 -11.82 -4.81
N ILE A 203 1.17 -11.85 -5.04
CA ILE A 203 0.57 -11.54 -6.35
C ILE A 203 0.91 -10.11 -6.79
N ILE A 204 0.78 -9.12 -5.91
CA ILE A 204 1.15 -7.73 -6.24
C ILE A 204 2.62 -7.65 -6.66
N ALA A 205 3.50 -8.34 -5.92
CA ALA A 205 4.93 -8.38 -6.20
C ALA A 205 5.24 -9.07 -7.55
N GLU A 206 4.58 -10.18 -7.88
CA GLU A 206 4.67 -10.86 -9.17
C GLU A 206 4.17 -10.00 -10.33
N VAL A 207 3.02 -9.36 -10.17
CA VAL A 207 2.47 -8.49 -11.22
C VAL A 207 3.41 -7.32 -11.48
N ILE A 208 3.98 -6.70 -10.44
CA ILE A 208 5.03 -5.68 -10.63
C ILE A 208 6.20 -6.24 -11.45
N GLU A 209 6.69 -7.44 -11.14
CA GLU A 209 7.80 -8.06 -11.84
C GLU A 209 7.47 -8.37 -13.32
N ILE A 210 6.25 -8.82 -13.61
CA ILE A 210 5.75 -8.99 -14.99
C ILE A 210 5.90 -7.68 -15.77
N TYR A 211 5.44 -6.56 -15.22
CA TYR A 211 5.53 -5.26 -15.88
C TYR A 211 6.96 -4.70 -15.93
N ARG A 212 7.82 -5.02 -14.96
CA ARG A 212 9.23 -4.60 -14.97
C ARG A 212 10.01 -5.25 -16.11
N LYS A 213 9.74 -6.52 -16.44
CA LYS A 213 10.42 -7.24 -17.54
C LYS A 213 10.15 -6.65 -18.93
N LYS A 214 9.22 -5.68 -19.04
CA LYS A 214 8.84 -5.01 -20.28
C LYS A 214 9.58 -3.70 -20.52
N VAL A 215 10.30 -3.18 -19.52
CA VAL A 215 11.01 -1.89 -19.54
C VAL A 215 12.51 -2.13 -19.53
#